data_AF-A0A4V6CHX2-F1
#
_entry.id   AF-A0A4V6CHX2-F1
#
_cell.length_a   1.000
_cell.length_b   1.000
_cell.length_c   1.000
_cell.angle_alpha   90.00
_cell.angle_beta   90.00
_cell.angle_gamma   90.00
#
_symmetry.space_group_name_H-M   'P 1'
#
loop_
_entity.id
_entity.type
_entity.pdbx_description
1 polymer ?
#
loop_
_entity_poly.entity_id
_entity_poly.type
_entity_poly.pdbx_seq_one_letter_code
_entity_poly.pdbx_strand_id
1 'polypeptide(L)'
;MRYAIAAMQRHLEAGNDTLPLVIPVLFYHGKQSPWQGSMNWLDHFEDSGTALQLYSTPFPLVDVTVIPDDEIMQHRSMAALTLVQKHIRQRDMAQLLDKL
;
A
#
# COMPACT_ATOMS: atom_id res chain seq x y z
N MET A 1 12.87 1.01 3.05
CA MET A 1 11.63 0.56 3.74
C MET A 1 11.48 -0.95 3.92
N ARG A 2 11.98 -1.82 3.01
CA ARG A 2 11.85 -3.29 3.10
C ARG A 2 12.09 -3.88 4.50
N TYR A 3 13.19 -3.51 5.16
CA TYR A 3 13.55 -4.09 6.45
C TYR A 3 12.64 -3.66 7.60
N ALA A 4 12.13 -2.42 7.58
CA ALA A 4 11.19 -1.96 8.59
C ALA A 4 9.86 -2.74 8.51
N ILE A 5 9.34 -2.90 7.29
CA ILE A 5 8.12 -3.69 7.03
C ILE A 5 8.35 -5.17 7.41
N ALA A 6 9.50 -5.74 7.05
CA ALA A 6 9.82 -7.13 7.42
C ALA A 6 9.91 -7.32 8.94
N ALA A 7 10.46 -6.36 9.68
CA ALA A 7 10.51 -6.42 11.14
C ALA A 7 9.10 -6.33 11.76
N MET A 8 8.26 -5.44 11.25
CA MET A 8 6.85 -5.34 11.63
C MET A 8 6.09 -6.65 11.37
N GLN A 9 6.25 -7.24 10.17
CA GLN A 9 5.62 -8.51 9.81
C GLN A 9 6.04 -9.63 10.75
N ARG A 10 7.34 -9.79 11.01
CA ARG A 10 7.87 -10.81 11.93
C ARG A 10 7.31 -10.65 13.35
N HIS A 11 7.05 -9.42 13.78
CA HIS A 11 6.46 -9.16 15.08
C HIS A 11 5.01 -9.65 15.15
N LEU A 12 4.22 -9.44 14.09
CA LEU A 12 2.86 -9.98 13.99
C LEU A 12 2.85 -11.51 13.91
N GLU A 13 3.74 -12.10 13.12
CA GLU A 13 3.88 -13.56 12.99
C GLU A 13 4.27 -14.24 14.31
N ALA A 14 4.89 -13.51 15.24
CA ALA A 14 5.19 -13.97 16.58
C ALA A 14 3.98 -13.97 17.54
N GLY A 15 2.78 -13.62 17.05
CA GLY A 15 1.53 -13.64 17.83
C GLY A 15 1.19 -12.33 18.54
N ASN A 16 1.80 -11.21 18.15
CA ASN A 16 1.45 -9.89 18.68
C ASN A 16 0.34 -9.25 17.85
N ASP A 17 -0.55 -8.50 18.52
CA ASP A 17 -1.73 -7.90 17.88
C ASP A 17 -1.48 -6.50 17.30
N THR A 18 -0.32 -5.89 17.57
CA THR A 18 -0.02 -4.50 17.18
C THR A 18 1.32 -4.39 16.48
N LEU A 19 1.51 -3.34 15.68
CA LEU A 19 2.78 -3.08 15.01
C LEU A 19 3.81 -2.49 15.98
N PRO A 20 5.08 -2.93 15.94
CA PRO A 20 6.13 -2.31 16.71
C PRO A 20 6.60 -1.01 16.05
N LEU A 21 7.11 -0.07 16.85
CA LEU A 21 7.86 1.06 16.31
C LEU A 21 9.23 0.57 15.82
N VAL A 22 9.55 0.86 14.55
CA VAL A 22 10.86 0.55 13.96
C VAL A 22 11.60 1.85 13.66
N ILE A 23 12.76 2.04 14.28
CA ILE A 23 13.59 3.23 14.12
C ILE A 23 14.62 2.97 13.00
N PRO A 24 14.54 3.67 11.85
CA PRO A 24 15.59 3.57 10.84
C PRO A 24 16.81 4.39 11.27
N VAL A 25 17.99 3.77 11.26
CA VAL A 25 19.27 4.42 11.54
C VAL A 25 20.22 4.18 10.36
N LEU A 26 20.86 5.25 9.88
CA LEU A 26 21.85 5.18 8.81
C LEU A 26 23.25 5.27 9.41
N PHE A 27 24.10 4.29 9.09
CA PHE A 27 25.52 4.31 9.41
C PHE A 27 26.30 4.69 8.15
N TYR A 28 27.01 5.81 8.19
CA TYR A 28 27.82 6.28 7.08
C TYR A 28 29.32 6.19 7.42
N HIS A 29 30.08 5.55 6.53
CA HIS A 29 31.54 5.43 6.61
C HIS A 29 32.16 5.69 5.22
N GLY A 30 31.78 6.79 4.59
CA GLY A 30 32.35 7.22 3.31
C GLY A 30 33.52 8.18 3.45
N LYS A 31 34.18 8.48 2.34
CA LYS A 31 35.39 9.35 2.30
C LYS A 31 35.09 10.83 2.52
N GLN A 32 33.91 11.31 2.11
CA GLN A 32 33.52 12.71 2.27
C GLN A 32 32.79 12.91 3.61
N SER A 33 33.25 13.85 4.42
CA SER A 33 32.67 14.19 5.73
C SER A 33 32.60 15.71 5.90
N PRO A 34 31.50 16.27 6.45
CA PRO A 34 30.27 15.58 6.87
C PRO A 34 29.45 15.08 5.67
N TRP A 35 28.49 14.19 5.94
CA TRP A 35 27.51 13.79 4.93
C TRP A 35 26.76 15.02 4.40
N GLN A 36 26.63 15.15 3.08
CA GLN A 36 26.03 16.33 2.42
C GLN A 36 24.69 16.07 1.75
N GLY A 37 24.29 14.80 1.61
CA GLY A 37 23.01 14.43 1.00
C GLY A 37 21.83 14.59 1.95
N SER A 38 20.61 14.54 1.42
CA SER A 38 19.43 14.42 2.28
C SER A 38 19.44 13.10 3.05
N MET A 39 18.94 13.13 4.28
CA MET A 39 18.64 11.95 5.09
C MET A 39 17.15 11.57 5.02
N ASN A 40 16.31 12.45 4.44
CA ASN A 40 14.90 12.19 4.22
C ASN A 40 14.74 11.49 2.87
N TRP A 41 14.36 10.21 2.91
CA TRP A 41 14.20 9.40 1.70
C TRP A 41 13.13 9.93 0.74
N LEU A 42 12.18 10.76 1.24
CA LEU A 42 11.15 11.40 0.42
C LEU A 42 11.72 12.45 -0.54
N ASP A 43 12.89 13.01 -0.24
CA ASP A 43 13.56 14.00 -1.09
C ASP A 43 14.15 13.37 -2.35
N HIS A 44 14.11 12.03 -2.47
CA HIS A 44 14.60 11.29 -3.63
C HIS A 44 13.51 10.95 -4.66
N PHE A 45 12.27 11.39 -4.44
CA PHE A 45 11.23 11.35 -5.48
C PHE A 45 11.33 12.58 -6.39
N GLU A 46 10.87 12.45 -7.63
CA GLU A 46 10.80 13.57 -8.59
C GLU A 46 9.94 14.73 -8.03
N ASP A 47 8.83 14.39 -7.35
CA ASP A 47 8.02 15.31 -6.57
C ASP A 47 7.98 14.84 -5.10
N SER A 48 8.83 15.46 -4.28
CA SER A 48 8.90 15.17 -2.85
C SER A 48 7.64 15.62 -2.09
N GLY A 49 6.91 16.62 -2.59
CA GLY A 49 5.67 17.10 -1.97
C GLY A 49 4.55 16.07 -2.09
N THR A 50 4.36 15.53 -3.30
CA THR A 50 3.41 14.44 -3.54
C THR A 50 3.81 13.17 -2.76
N ALA A 51 5.10 12.82 -2.71
CA ALA A 51 5.56 11.68 -1.92
C ALA A 51 5.29 11.87 -0.43
N LEU A 52 5.57 13.06 0.12
CA LEU A 52 5.29 13.37 1.53
C LEU A 52 3.80 13.22 1.84
N GLN A 53 2.92 13.77 1.00
CA GLN A 53 1.48 13.63 1.18
C GLN A 53 1.09 12.15 1.16
N LEU A 54 1.49 11.40 0.14
CA LEU A 54 1.10 10.01 -0.05
C LEU A 54 1.57 9.10 1.10
N TYR A 55 2.79 9.28 1.60
CA TYR A 55 3.37 8.41 2.62
C TYR A 55 3.13 8.86 4.07
N SER A 56 2.56 10.06 4.28
CA SER A 56 2.30 10.59 5.63
C SER A 56 0.82 10.76 5.95
N THR A 57 -0.08 10.57 4.98
CA THR A 57 -1.53 10.55 5.22
C THR A 57 -2.05 9.12 5.37
N PRO A 58 -3.23 8.92 5.98
CA PRO A 58 -3.92 7.64 5.93
C PRO A 58 -4.05 7.14 4.49
N PHE A 59 -3.89 5.83 4.30
CA PHE A 59 -4.10 5.24 2.98
C PHE A 59 -5.53 5.46 2.51
N PRO A 60 -5.75 5.82 1.24
CA PRO A 60 -7.10 5.93 0.70
C PRO A 60 -7.79 4.56 0.78
N LEU A 61 -8.99 4.53 1.36
CA LEU A 61 -9.84 3.35 1.36
C LEU A 61 -10.71 3.36 0.11
N VAL A 62 -10.58 2.33 -0.72
CA VAL A 62 -11.52 2.08 -1.82
C VAL A 62 -12.56 1.06 -1.33
N ASP A 63 -13.74 1.57 -0.96
CA ASP A 63 -14.85 0.70 -0.56
C ASP A 63 -15.60 0.21 -1.80
N VAL A 64 -15.25 -0.97 -2.28
CA VAL A 64 -15.87 -1.59 -3.46
C VAL A 64 -17.35 -1.96 -3.25
N THR A 65 -17.84 -1.98 -2.00
CA THR A 65 -19.22 -2.38 -1.71
C THR A 65 -20.23 -1.32 -2.12
N VAL A 66 -19.82 -0.05 -2.09
CA VAL A 66 -20.69 1.10 -2.43
C VAL A 66 -20.64 1.47 -3.92
N ILE A 67 -19.66 0.95 -4.67
CA ILE A 67 -19.53 1.25 -6.10
C ILE A 67 -20.54 0.41 -6.89
N PRO A 68 -21.45 1.00 -7.67
CA PRO A 68 -22.40 0.26 -8.50
C PRO A 68 -21.72 -0.70 -9.49
N ASP A 69 -22.34 -1.84 -9.80
CA ASP A 69 -21.75 -2.84 -10.70
C ASP A 69 -21.55 -2.26 -12.12
N ASP A 70 -22.48 -1.44 -12.60
CA ASP A 70 -22.42 -0.76 -13.90
C ASP A 70 -21.30 0.28 -13.99
N GLU A 71 -20.98 0.94 -12.87
CA GLU A 71 -19.81 1.82 -12.78
C GLU A 71 -18.53 0.98 -12.82
N ILE A 72 -18.47 -0.14 -12.08
CA ILE A 72 -17.30 -1.05 -12.10
C ILE A 72 -17.05 -1.58 -13.53
N MET A 73 -18.09 -1.95 -14.26
CA MET A 73 -17.98 -2.44 -15.64
C MET A 73 -17.40 -1.42 -16.63
N GLN A 74 -17.46 -0.12 -16.31
CA GLN A 74 -16.83 0.92 -17.15
C GLN A 74 -15.29 0.92 -17.01
N HIS A 75 -14.74 0.27 -15.97
CA HIS A 75 -13.30 0.20 -15.73
C HIS A 75 -12.64 -0.97 -16.47
N ARG A 76 -12.09 -0.72 -17.67
CA ARG A 76 -11.38 -1.71 -18.53
C ARG A 76 -10.72 -2.90 -17.81
N SER A 77 -9.47 -2.76 -17.38
CA SER A 77 -8.66 -3.90 -16.92
C SER A 77 -8.97 -4.33 -15.49
N MET A 78 -9.70 -3.51 -14.74
CA MET A 78 -9.93 -3.73 -13.31
C MET A 78 -11.34 -4.27 -13.01
N ALA A 79 -12.31 -4.09 -13.92
CA ALA A 79 -13.71 -4.46 -13.69
C ALA A 79 -13.87 -5.88 -13.13
N ALA A 80 -13.30 -6.88 -13.80
CA ALA A 80 -13.45 -8.27 -13.42
C ALA A 80 -12.94 -8.56 -12.00
N LEU A 81 -11.72 -8.12 -11.65
CA LEU A 81 -11.16 -8.33 -10.32
C LEU A 81 -11.94 -7.56 -9.25
N THR A 82 -12.37 -6.34 -9.55
CA THR A 82 -13.16 -5.52 -8.64
C THR A 82 -14.54 -6.12 -8.37
N LEU A 83 -15.20 -6.70 -9.38
CA LEU A 83 -16.48 -7.42 -9.20
C LEU A 83 -16.30 -8.69 -8.38
N VAL A 84 -15.26 -9.47 -8.68
CA VAL A 84 -14.93 -10.67 -7.89
C VAL A 84 -14.67 -10.29 -6.44
N GLN A 85 -13.90 -9.22 -6.19
CA GLN A 85 -13.63 -8.74 -4.84
C GLN A 85 -14.90 -8.25 -4.13
N LYS A 86 -15.74 -7.47 -4.83
CA LYS A 86 -17.02 -6.96 -4.30
C LYS A 86 -17.94 -8.10 -3.86
N HIS A 87 -18.00 -9.16 -4.66
CA HIS A 87 -18.92 -10.27 -4.48
C HIS A 87 -18.26 -11.55 -3.94
N ILE A 88 -17.05 -11.46 -3.34
CA ILE A 88 -16.27 -12.63 -2.87
C ILE A 88 -16.99 -13.53 -1.86
N ARG A 89 -18.08 -13.04 -1.26
CA ARG A 89 -18.92 -13.78 -0.30
C ARG A 89 -20.18 -14.39 -0.93
N GLN A 90 -20.46 -14.12 -2.21
CA GLN A 90 -21.57 -14.76 -2.93
C GLN A 90 -21.16 -16.19 -3.28
N ARG A 91 -22.02 -17.16 -2.92
CA ARG A 91 -21.75 -18.59 -3.15
C ARG A 91 -21.74 -18.98 -4.61
N ASP A 92 -22.46 -18.25 -5.45
CA ASP A 92 -22.63 -18.56 -6.86
C ASP A 92 -21.94 -17.50 -7.73
N MET A 93 -20.64 -17.67 -7.92
CA MET A 93 -19.81 -16.80 -8.74
C MET A 93 -20.12 -16.90 -10.25
N ALA A 94 -20.86 -17.93 -10.68
CA ALA A 94 -21.22 -18.10 -12.10
C ALA A 94 -22.17 -16.98 -12.58
N GLN A 95 -23.05 -16.49 -11.71
CA GLN A 95 -23.99 -15.40 -12.02
C GLN A 95 -23.30 -14.03 -12.25
N LEU A 96 -22.04 -13.89 -11.84
CA LEU A 96 -21.25 -12.68 -12.06
C LEU A 96 -20.50 -12.69 -13.39
N LEU A 97 -20.11 -13.88 -13.87
CA LEU A 97 -19.49 -14.07 -15.17
C LEU A 97 -20.47 -13.77 -16.31
N ASP A 98 -21.77 -14.01 -16.10
CA ASP A 98 -22.83 -13.68 -17.06
C ASP A 98 -23.06 -12.15 -17.22
N LYS A 99 -22.53 -11.33 -16.31
CA LYS A 99 -22.65 -9.86 -16.35
C LYS A 99 -21.41 -9.15 -16.93
N LEU A 100 -20.30 -9.88 -17.12
CA LEU A 100 -19.03 -9.41 -17.70
C LEU A 100 -19.06 -9.52 -19.23
#